data_AF-A0A379WB81-F1
#
_entry.id   AF-A0A379WB81-F1
#
_cell.length_a   1.000
_cell.length_b   1.000
_cell.length_c   1.000
_cell.angle_alpha   90.00
_cell.angle_beta   90.00
_cell.angle_gamma   90.00
#
_symmetry.space_group_name_H-M   'P 1'
#
loop_
_entity.id
_entity.type
_entity.pdbx_description
1 polymer ?
#
loop_
_entity_poly.entity_id
_entity_poly.type
_entity_poly.pdbx_seq_one_letter_code
_entity_poly.pdbx_strand_id
1 'polypeptide(L)' 'MSHNEKSPHQSPVHDTRESQPGLDSLAPSDGSHRPTPEPTPPGAQRRPPAA' A
#
# COMPACT_ATOMS: atom_id res chain seq x y z
N MET A 1 3.48 16.20 -22.66
CA MET A 1 2.92 15.04 -21.94
C MET A 1 3.43 15.15 -20.51
N SER A 2 2.56 15.54 -19.55
CA SER A 2 2.96 15.59 -18.13
C SER A 2 3.12 14.16 -17.63
N HIS A 3 4.34 13.79 -17.29
CA HIS A 3 4.59 12.63 -16.45
C HIS A 3 3.97 12.96 -15.09
N ASN A 4 2.74 12.50 -14.89
CA ASN A 4 2.10 12.51 -13.60
C ASN A 4 2.71 11.34 -12.81
N GLU A 5 3.96 11.49 -12.37
CA GLU A 5 4.55 10.65 -11.34
C GLU A 5 3.70 10.80 -10.09
N LYS A 6 2.69 9.93 -9.95
CA LYS A 6 1.98 9.79 -8.68
C LYS A 6 3.01 9.30 -7.70
N SER A 7 3.30 10.09 -6.66
CA SER A 7 4.10 9.62 -5.54
C SER A 7 3.57 8.24 -5.12
N PRO A 8 4.43 7.23 -4.93
CA PRO A 8 4.02 5.83 -4.80
C PRO A 8 3.12 5.55 -3.57
N HIS A 9 2.97 6.54 -2.69
CA HIS A 9 2.28 6.42 -1.41
C HIS A 9 1.32 7.60 -1.20
N GLN A 10 0.17 7.58 -1.86
CA GLN A 10 -0.95 8.48 -1.55
C GLN A 10 -2.20 7.68 -1.22
N SER A 11 -2.98 8.17 -0.24
CA SER A 11 -4.29 7.61 0.05
C SER A 11 -5.22 7.79 -1.16
N PRO A 12 -6.03 6.79 -1.53
CA PRO A 12 -7.01 6.93 -2.60
C PRO A 12 -8.20 7.85 -2.23
N VAL A 13 -8.38 8.17 -0.94
CA VAL A 13 -9.49 8.99 -0.42
C VAL A 13 -8.95 10.12 0.45
N HIS A 14 -9.44 11.35 0.22
CA HIS A 14 -9.03 12.59 0.88
C HIS A 14 -10.20 13.51 1.23
N ASP A 15 -11.43 13.02 1.11
CA ASP A 15 -12.66 13.80 1.29
C ASP A 15 -13.62 13.09 2.26
N THR A 16 -14.80 13.66 2.45
CA THR A 16 -15.81 13.17 3.41
C THR A 16 -16.32 11.75 3.13
N ARG A 17 -16.03 11.18 1.96
CA ARG A 17 -16.35 9.77 1.66
C ARG A 17 -15.57 8.80 2.53
N GLU A 18 -14.46 9.23 3.14
CA GLU A 18 -13.73 8.44 4.14
C GLU A 18 -14.66 7.98 5.29
N SER A 19 -15.68 8.78 5.62
CA SER A 19 -16.66 8.49 6.66
C SER A 19 -17.93 7.81 6.13
N GLN A 20 -17.99 7.46 4.84
CA GLN A 20 -19.17 6.88 4.20
C GLN A 20 -18.91 5.40 3.85
N PRO A 21 -19.94 4.53 3.92
CA PRO A 21 -19.82 3.16 3.43
C PRO A 21 -19.64 3.14 1.89
N GLY A 22 -19.10 2.04 1.35
CA GLY A 22 -19.00 1.83 -0.10
C GLY A 22 -17.69 2.31 -0.75
N LEU A 23 -16.57 2.24 -0.03
CA LEU A 23 -15.24 2.56 -0.58
C LEU A 23 -14.59 1.42 -1.40
N ASP A 24 -15.28 0.29 -1.54
CA ASP A 24 -14.82 -0.89 -2.28
C ASP A 24 -13.38 -1.32 -1.92
N SER A 25 -12.59 -1.77 -2.90
CA SER A 25 -11.20 -2.17 -2.67
C SER A 25 -10.26 -0.97 -2.62
N LEU A 26 -9.64 -0.78 -1.45
CA LEU A 26 -8.61 0.23 -1.21
C LEU A 26 -7.17 -0.33 -1.30
N ALA A 27 -7.03 -1.62 -1.59
CA ALA A 27 -5.73 -2.26 -1.69
C ALA A 27 -4.94 -1.72 -2.90
N PRO A 28 -3.61 -1.51 -2.77
CA PRO A 28 -2.76 -1.21 -3.90
C PRO A 28 -2.89 -2.25 -5.01
N SER A 29 -3.02 -1.80 -6.26
CA SER A 29 -3.21 -2.66 -7.44
C SER A 29 -2.02 -3.57 -7.73
N ASP A 30 -0.83 -3.20 -7.26
CA ASP A 30 0.41 -3.97 -7.40
C ASP A 30 0.54 -5.12 -6.39
N GLY A 31 -0.42 -5.24 -5.46
CA GLY A 31 -0.40 -6.29 -4.44
C GLY A 31 0.70 -6.11 -3.39
N SER A 32 1.33 -4.93 -3.31
CA SER A 32 2.41 -4.62 -2.35
C SER A 32 1.99 -4.76 -0.88
N HIS A 33 0.68 -4.71 -0.61
CA HIS A 33 0.11 -4.98 0.71
C HIS A 33 0.22 -6.45 1.14
N ARG A 34 0.43 -7.39 0.20
CA ARG A 34 0.48 -8.82 0.51
C ARG A 34 1.86 -9.15 1.09
N PRO A 35 1.92 -9.93 2.19
CA PRO A 35 3.19 -10.41 2.69
C PRO A 35 3.87 -11.29 1.63
N THR A 36 5.20 -11.27 1.63
CA THR A 36 5.99 -12.24 0.87
C THR A 36 5.59 -13.65 1.31
N PRO A 37 5.37 -14.60 0.38
CA PRO A 37 4.93 -15.95 0.71
C PRO A 37 5.93 -16.73 1.58
N GLU A 38 7.19 -16.30 1.61
CA GLU A 38 8.26 -16.98 2.33
C GLU A 38 8.08 -16.79 3.86
N PRO A 39 7.92 -17.89 4.63
CA PRO A 39 7.89 -17.84 6.07
C PRO A 39 9.18 -17.21 6.59
N THR A 40 9.06 -16.20 7.46
CA THR A 40 10.22 -15.64 8.14
C THR A 40 10.73 -16.68 9.15
N PRO A 41 11.99 -17.16 9.05
CA PRO A 41 12.54 -18.09 10.02
C PRO A 41 12.48 -17.52 11.44
N PRO A 42 12.28 -18.35 12.47
CA PRO A 42 12.32 -17.90 13.86
C PRO A 42 13.65 -17.18 14.14
N GLY A 43 13.58 -15.93 14.60
CA GLY A 43 14.76 -15.10 14.89
C GLY A 43 15.22 -14.16 13.77
N ALA A 44 14.63 -14.23 12.56
CA ALA A 44 14.93 -13.25 11.51
C ALA A 44 14.13 -11.95 11.73
N GLN A 45 14.85 -10.82 11.95
CA GLN A 45 14.23 -9.50 11.96
C GLN A 45 13.85 -9.08 10.53
N ARG A 46 12.65 -8.52 10.38
CA ARG A 46 12.26 -7.87 9.11
C ARG A 46 13.17 -6.67 8.90
N ARG A 47 13.97 -6.67 7.83
CA ARG A 47 14.77 -5.51 7.45
C ARG A 47 13.82 -4.42 6.93
N PRO A 48 13.89 -3.18 7.44
CA PRO A 48 13.10 -2.08 6.88
C PRO A 48 13.48 -1.84 5.40
N PRO A 49 12.55 -1.35 4.57
CA PRO A 49 12.87 -0.96 3.20
C PRO A 49 13.91 0.16 3.18
N ALA A 50 14.80 0.15 2.18
CA ALA A 50 15.79 1.21 1.99
C ALA A 50 15.06 2.51 1.57
N ALA A 51 15.51 3.65 2.13
CA ALA A 51 14.95 4.98 1.90
C ALA A 51 15.16 5.49 0.47
#